data_AF-A0A9D4VWS7-F1
#
_entry.id   AF-A0A9D4VWS7-F1
#
_cell.length_a   1.000
_cell.length_b   1.000
_cell.length_c   1.000
_cell.angle_alpha   90.00
_cell.angle_beta   90.00
_cell.angle_gamma   90.00
#
_symmetry.space_group_name_H-M   'P 1'
#
loop_
_entity.id
_entity.type
_entity.pdbx_description
1 polymer ?
#
loop_
_entity_poly.entity_id
_entity_poly.type
_entity_poly.pdbx_seq_one_letter_code
_entity_poly.pdbx_strand_id
1 'polypeptide(L)'
;MAPLNSLENEYPLIDSNFQTFCASHAIYSVEDFLLHDLDALLTSAAKHSTSQRLKQGIHQLLSIVDALHPPLINGLQLLEDFERNKEFLSTGCEGIDAFLGGGLREGQLTELVGPSSSGKTQVCLMSASTVAKHKCSVIYLDTGNSFSPQRIAHFVGQSSDYFSGNQVTLDSDLLPIVWSLFDNWSYNCFLNYPSFRLIVDFYRTY
;
A
#
# COMPACT_ATOMS: atom_id res chain seq x y z
N MET A 1 4.34 -9.28 0.07
CA MET A 1 4.99 -10.61 0.02
C MET A 1 4.71 -11.44 1.28
N ALA A 2 5.23 -12.67 1.39
CA ALA A 2 5.00 -13.55 2.53
C ALA A 2 5.61 -12.98 3.84
N PRO A 3 4.87 -13.01 4.97
CA PRO A 3 5.39 -12.57 6.27
C PRO A 3 6.43 -13.56 6.81
N LEU A 4 7.40 -13.09 7.61
CA LEU A 4 8.49 -13.94 8.11
C LEU A 4 8.00 -15.11 8.97
N ASN A 5 6.92 -14.91 9.72
CA ASN A 5 6.32 -15.96 10.55
C ASN A 5 5.81 -17.16 9.74
N SER A 6 5.48 -16.97 8.46
CA SER A 6 5.04 -18.06 7.59
C SER A 6 6.17 -19.06 7.27
N LEU A 7 7.43 -18.64 7.44
CA LEU A 7 8.62 -19.44 7.16
C LEU A 7 9.10 -20.26 8.37
N GLU A 8 8.58 -20.01 9.57
CA GLU A 8 9.08 -20.61 10.82
C GLU A 8 9.03 -22.14 10.82
N ASN A 9 7.98 -22.73 10.23
CA ASN A 9 7.79 -24.18 10.20
C ASN A 9 8.78 -24.90 9.28
N GLU A 10 9.27 -24.22 8.24
CA GLU A 10 10.10 -24.82 7.20
C GLU A 10 11.59 -24.47 7.40
N TYR A 11 11.89 -23.36 8.08
CA TYR A 11 13.23 -22.79 8.22
C TYR A 11 13.60 -22.55 9.69
N PRO A 12 14.28 -23.51 10.36
CA PRO A 12 14.50 -23.49 11.81
C PRO A 12 15.35 -22.35 12.37
N LEU A 13 16.05 -21.57 11.54
CA LEU A 13 16.79 -20.38 11.99
C LEU A 13 15.95 -19.10 11.92
N ILE A 14 14.77 -19.15 11.27
CA ILE A 14 13.74 -18.11 11.31
C ILE A 14 12.83 -18.35 12.53
N ASP A 15 13.46 -18.56 13.68
CA ASP A 15 12.78 -18.80 14.95
C ASP A 15 12.26 -17.49 15.57
N SER A 16 11.51 -17.59 16.66
CA SER A 16 10.96 -16.43 17.37
C SER A 16 12.00 -15.40 17.82
N ASN A 17 13.23 -15.82 18.13
CA ASN A 17 14.32 -14.89 18.48
C ASN A 17 14.77 -14.10 17.26
N PHE A 18 14.93 -14.77 16.11
CA PHE A 18 15.24 -14.11 14.85
C PHE A 18 14.12 -13.15 14.43
N GLN A 19 12.86 -13.58 14.50
CA GLN A 19 11.71 -12.73 14.17
C GLN A 19 11.63 -11.50 15.08
N THR A 20 11.91 -11.64 16.38
CA THR A 20 11.94 -10.52 17.33
C THR A 20 13.07 -9.54 17.00
N PHE A 21 14.25 -10.04 16.61
CA PHE A 21 15.35 -9.22 16.14
C PHE A 21 15.00 -8.48 14.84
N CYS A 22 14.38 -9.14 13.87
CA CYS A 22 13.89 -8.51 12.64
C CYS A 22 12.85 -7.43 12.94
N ALA A 23 11.88 -7.71 13.82
CA ALA A 23 10.86 -6.76 14.22
C ALA A 23 11.46 -5.50 14.89
N SER A 24 12.57 -5.62 15.65
CA SER A 24 13.25 -4.44 16.22
C SER A 24 13.92 -3.54 15.18
N HIS A 25 14.05 -4.01 13.94
CA HIS A 25 14.55 -3.27 12.77
C HIS A 25 13.42 -2.94 11.78
N ALA A 26 12.16 -3.09 12.21
CA ALA A 26 10.96 -2.94 11.38
C ALA A 26 10.90 -3.90 10.18
N ILE A 27 11.49 -5.09 10.32
CA ILE A 27 11.47 -6.15 9.30
C ILE A 27 10.41 -7.19 9.70
N TYR A 28 9.33 -7.30 8.93
CA TYR A 28 8.21 -8.21 9.21
C TYR A 28 7.94 -9.19 8.08
N SER A 29 8.44 -8.90 6.87
CA SER A 29 8.30 -9.71 5.67
C SER A 29 9.64 -9.94 4.97
N VAL A 30 9.66 -10.86 4.00
CA VAL A 30 10.83 -11.08 3.13
C VAL A 30 11.16 -9.82 2.32
N GLU A 31 10.15 -9.04 1.96
CA GLU A 31 10.32 -7.78 1.23
C GLU A 31 11.02 -6.72 2.09
N ASP A 32 10.58 -6.54 3.33
CA ASP A 32 11.23 -5.62 4.27
C ASP A 32 12.71 -5.98 4.47
N PHE A 33 13.02 -7.28 4.50
CA PHE A 33 14.38 -7.76 4.62
C PHE A 33 15.22 -7.40 3.39
N LEU A 34 14.67 -7.56 2.18
CA LEU A 34 15.35 -7.22 0.93
C LEU A 34 15.58 -5.72 0.76
N LEU A 35 14.71 -4.90 1.32
CA LEU A 35 14.84 -3.44 1.32
C LEU A 35 15.79 -2.92 2.40
N HIS A 36 16.22 -3.77 3.34
CA HIS A 36 17.07 -3.38 4.45
C HIS A 36 18.55 -3.44 4.10
N ASP A 37 19.34 -2.55 4.71
CA ASP A 37 20.81 -2.58 4.60
C ASP A 37 21.37 -3.81 5.33
N LEU A 38 21.85 -4.78 4.56
CA LEU A 38 22.38 -6.04 5.06
C LEU A 38 23.59 -5.85 5.99
N ASP A 39 24.48 -4.90 5.69
CA ASP A 39 25.69 -4.66 6.48
C ASP A 39 25.33 -4.03 7.83
N ALA A 40 24.39 -3.08 7.83
CA ALA A 40 23.84 -2.50 9.05
C ALA A 40 23.18 -3.58 9.94
N LEU A 41 22.40 -4.48 9.33
CA LEU A 41 21.72 -5.57 10.02
C LEU A 41 22.71 -6.57 10.64
N LEU A 42 23.72 -6.99 9.87
CA LEU A 42 24.78 -7.90 10.36
C LEU A 42 25.60 -7.26 11.49
N THR A 43 25.86 -5.96 11.41
CA THR A 43 26.54 -5.19 12.46
C THR A 43 25.70 -5.11 13.73
N SER A 44 24.39 -4.93 13.60
CA SER A 44 23.45 -4.96 14.73
C SER A 44 23.40 -6.34 15.38
N ALA A 45 23.26 -7.40 14.57
CA ALA A 45 23.26 -8.79 15.04
C ALA A 45 24.53 -9.16 15.82
N ALA A 46 25.68 -8.60 15.45
CA ALA A 46 26.95 -8.83 16.15
C ALA A 46 26.96 -8.34 17.61
N LYS A 47 26.08 -7.40 17.98
CA LYS A 47 25.98 -6.83 19.33
C LYS A 47 25.12 -7.68 20.29
N HIS A 48 24.39 -8.67 19.78
CA HIS A 48 23.52 -9.53 20.58
C HIS A 48 24.26 -10.75 21.15
N SER A 49 23.79 -11.23 22.31
CA SER A 49 24.30 -12.47 22.93
C SER A 49 24.14 -13.71 22.03
N THR A 50 23.14 -13.72 21.16
CA THR A 50 22.86 -14.77 20.17
C THR A 50 23.39 -14.45 18.77
N SER A 51 24.44 -13.62 18.66
CA SER A 51 24.97 -13.10 17.39
C SER A 51 25.22 -14.16 16.31
N GLN A 52 25.79 -15.31 16.67
CA GLN A 52 26.04 -16.39 15.71
C GLN A 52 24.75 -16.93 15.09
N ARG A 53 23.72 -17.13 15.92
CA ARG A 53 22.43 -17.67 15.47
C ARG A 53 21.67 -16.66 14.61
N LEU A 54 21.72 -15.37 14.98
CA LEU A 54 21.12 -14.30 14.17
C LEU A 54 21.78 -14.18 12.79
N LYS A 55 23.11 -14.23 12.72
CA LYS A 55 23.84 -14.23 11.44
C LYS A 55 23.48 -15.44 10.58
N GLN A 56 23.35 -16.62 11.19
CA GLN A 56 22.87 -17.82 10.49
C GLN A 56 21.44 -17.65 9.97
N GLY A 57 20.55 -17.03 10.74
CA GLY A 57 19.19 -16.70 10.29
C GLY A 57 19.19 -15.75 9.08
N ILE A 58 20.01 -14.70 9.11
CA ILE A 58 20.19 -13.77 7.97
C ILE A 58 20.65 -14.54 6.72
N HIS A 59 21.67 -15.41 6.86
CA HIS A 59 22.15 -16.23 5.74
C HIS A 59 21.14 -17.24 5.24
N GLN A 60 20.34 -17.85 6.12
CA GLN A 60 19.25 -18.74 5.71
C GLN A 60 18.20 -17.97 4.91
N LEU A 61 17.81 -16.77 5.36
CA LEU A 61 16.85 -15.96 4.64
C LEU A 61 17.36 -15.53 3.25
N LEU A 62 18.65 -15.18 3.14
CA LEU A 62 19.29 -14.94 1.84
C LEU A 62 19.26 -16.18 0.95
N SER A 63 19.55 -17.37 1.48
CA SER A 63 19.50 -18.60 0.67
C SER A 63 18.09 -18.94 0.17
N ILE A 64 17.05 -18.59 0.93
CA ILE A 64 15.66 -18.73 0.52
C ILE A 64 15.37 -17.77 -0.63
N VAL A 65 15.79 -16.51 -0.51
CA VAL A 65 15.63 -15.51 -1.57
C VAL A 65 16.34 -15.96 -2.84
N ASP A 66 17.59 -16.42 -2.74
CA ASP A 66 18.36 -16.90 -3.89
C ASP A 66 17.70 -18.13 -4.55
N ALA A 67 17.08 -19.02 -3.76
CA ALA A 67 16.39 -20.19 -4.30
C ALA A 67 15.03 -19.85 -4.94
N LEU A 68 14.37 -18.79 -4.48
CA LEU A 68 13.01 -18.41 -4.89
C LEU A 68 12.96 -17.18 -5.79
N HIS A 69 14.12 -16.59 -6.14
CA HIS A 69 14.15 -15.40 -6.97
C HIS A 69 13.52 -15.66 -8.36
N PRO A 70 12.79 -14.69 -8.93
CA PRO A 70 12.32 -14.80 -10.30
C PRO A 70 13.50 -15.02 -11.27
N PRO A 71 13.31 -15.79 -12.35
CA PRO A 71 14.35 -15.95 -13.35
C PRO A 71 14.76 -14.59 -13.92
N LEU A 72 16.04 -14.45 -14.29
CA LEU A 72 16.51 -13.26 -14.98
C LEU A 72 15.71 -13.06 -16.27
N ILE A 73 14.97 -11.96 -16.34
CA ILE A 73 14.20 -11.56 -17.51
C ILE A 73 14.92 -10.45 -18.27
N ASN A 74 14.85 -10.50 -19.60
CA ASN A 74 15.37 -9.43 -20.45
C ASN A 74 14.36 -8.27 -20.59
N GLY A 75 14.80 -7.15 -21.15
CA GLY A 75 13.95 -5.96 -21.29
C GLY A 75 12.69 -6.18 -22.13
N LEU A 76 12.72 -7.08 -23.12
CA LEU A 76 11.54 -7.40 -23.93
C LEU A 76 10.51 -8.18 -23.12
N GLN A 77 10.95 -9.20 -22.37
CA GLN A 77 10.07 -9.97 -21.49
C GLN A 77 9.45 -9.08 -20.41
N LEU A 78 10.24 -8.18 -19.82
CA LEU A 78 9.74 -7.22 -18.84
C LEU A 78 8.70 -6.26 -19.43
N LEU A 79 8.89 -5.83 -20.69
CA LEU A 79 7.90 -5.01 -21.40
C LEU A 79 6.62 -5.80 -21.68
N GLU A 80 6.73 -7.04 -22.16
CA GLU A 80 5.55 -7.90 -22.39
C GLU A 80 4.80 -8.17 -21.09
N ASP A 81 5.50 -8.42 -19.99
CA ASP A 81 4.88 -8.63 -18.68
C ASP A 81 4.22 -7.34 -18.18
N PHE A 82 4.86 -6.19 -18.38
CA PHE A 82 4.26 -4.87 -18.09
C PHE A 82 3.01 -4.61 -18.93
N GLU A 83 2.98 -5.09 -20.18
CA GLU A 83 1.82 -4.94 -21.06
C GLU A 83 0.66 -5.89 -20.71
N ARG A 84 0.98 -7.10 -20.26
CA ARG A 84 0.01 -8.13 -19.84
C ARG A 84 -0.59 -7.84 -18.46
N ASN A 85 0.23 -7.38 -17.51
CA ASN A 85 -0.16 -7.17 -16.11
C ASN A 85 -0.46 -5.69 -15.83
N LYS A 86 -1.28 -5.06 -16.67
CA LYS A 86 -1.71 -3.67 -16.43
C LYS A 86 -2.84 -3.64 -15.40
N GLU A 87 -2.47 -3.46 -14.14
CA GLU A 87 -3.45 -3.16 -13.09
C GLU A 87 -3.67 -1.65 -13.00
N PHE A 88 -4.88 -1.22 -13.34
CA PHE A 88 -5.31 0.16 -13.29
C PHE A 88 -6.41 0.36 -12.26
N LEU A 89 -6.38 1.51 -11.60
CA LEU A 89 -7.43 2.00 -10.73
C LEU A 89 -8.12 3.15 -11.45
N SER A 90 -9.44 3.00 -11.67
CA SER A 90 -10.23 4.11 -12.21
C SER A 90 -10.22 5.29 -11.24
N THR A 91 -10.08 6.49 -11.79
CA THR A 91 -10.24 7.74 -11.05
C THR A 91 -11.70 8.09 -10.78
N GLY A 92 -12.65 7.36 -11.40
CA GLY A 92 -14.07 7.69 -11.44
C GLY A 92 -14.43 8.73 -12.50
N CYS A 93 -13.45 9.22 -13.27
CA CYS A 93 -13.64 10.17 -14.35
C CYS A 93 -13.12 9.59 -15.67
N GLU A 94 -14.03 9.22 -16.57
CA GLU A 94 -13.68 8.57 -17.86
C GLU A 94 -12.68 9.39 -18.69
N GLY A 95 -12.78 10.72 -18.67
CA GLY A 95 -11.86 11.59 -19.40
C GLY A 95 -10.44 11.55 -18.85
N ILE A 96 -10.28 11.48 -17.53
CA ILE A 96 -8.97 11.35 -16.87
C ILE A 96 -8.43 9.94 -17.10
N ASP A 97 -9.26 8.91 -16.95
CA ASP A 97 -8.84 7.53 -17.17
C ASP A 97 -8.38 7.31 -18.62
N ALA A 98 -9.10 7.87 -19.60
CA ALA A 98 -8.69 7.84 -21.00
C ALA A 98 -7.36 8.57 -21.24
N PHE A 99 -7.17 9.74 -20.61
CA PHE A 99 -5.92 10.50 -20.70
C PHE A 99 -4.72 9.73 -20.11
N LEU A 100 -4.93 9.00 -19.01
CA LEU A 100 -3.91 8.15 -18.37
C LEU A 100 -3.72 6.79 -19.05
N GLY A 101 -4.54 6.46 -20.05
CA GLY A 101 -4.49 5.19 -20.76
C GLY A 101 -5.06 4.01 -19.97
N GLY A 102 -6.03 4.25 -19.10
CA GLY A 102 -6.76 3.23 -18.33
C GLY A 102 -7.07 3.61 -16.88
N GLY A 103 -6.45 4.66 -16.34
CA GLY A 103 -6.55 5.08 -14.94
C GLY A 103 -5.18 5.18 -14.25
N LEU A 104 -5.18 5.23 -12.93
CA LEU A 104 -3.96 5.25 -12.11
C LEU A 104 -3.32 3.87 -12.11
N ARG A 105 -2.02 3.79 -12.43
CA ARG A 105 -1.28 2.51 -12.48
C ARG A 105 -0.87 2.04 -11.09
N GLU A 106 -1.09 0.76 -10.83
CA GLU A 106 -0.57 0.11 -9.63
C GLU A 106 0.97 0.12 -9.61
N GLY A 107 1.55 0.24 -8.42
CA GLY A 107 3.01 0.29 -8.23
C GLY A 107 3.68 1.58 -8.71
N GLN A 108 2.91 2.57 -9.18
CA GLN A 108 3.44 3.84 -9.67
C GLN A 108 2.95 5.03 -8.83
N LEU A 109 3.85 5.99 -8.63
CA LEU A 109 3.51 7.29 -8.05
C LEU A 109 2.98 8.23 -9.15
N THR A 110 1.75 8.69 -9.01
CA THR A 110 1.15 9.69 -9.92
C THR A 110 1.01 11.03 -9.20
N GLU A 111 1.62 12.10 -9.72
CA GLU A 111 1.54 13.45 -9.17
C GLU A 111 0.55 14.31 -9.97
N LEU A 112 -0.43 14.90 -9.29
CA LEU A 112 -1.38 15.84 -9.89
C LEU A 112 -1.01 17.28 -9.54
N VAL A 113 -0.60 18.06 -10.54
CA VAL A 113 -0.10 19.44 -10.37
C VAL A 113 -1.01 20.44 -11.06
N GLY A 114 -1.25 21.58 -10.42
CA GLY A 114 -2.04 22.67 -11.00
C GLY A 114 -2.34 23.79 -9.99
N PRO A 115 -2.86 24.95 -10.45
CA PRO A 115 -3.19 26.11 -9.61
C PRO A 115 -4.19 25.77 -8.49
N SER A 116 -4.32 26.66 -7.49
CA SER A 116 -5.42 26.54 -6.51
C SER A 116 -6.77 26.52 -7.24
N SER A 117 -7.72 25.75 -6.70
CA SER A 117 -9.07 25.60 -7.27
C SER A 117 -9.14 24.97 -8.68
N SER A 118 -8.06 24.39 -9.20
CA SER A 118 -8.06 23.64 -10.48
C SER A 118 -8.73 22.26 -10.41
N GLY A 119 -9.22 21.84 -9.24
CA GLY A 119 -9.95 20.58 -9.08
C GLY A 119 -9.12 19.40 -8.55
N LYS A 120 -7.85 19.58 -8.18
CA LYS A 120 -6.96 18.51 -7.69
C LYS A 120 -7.57 17.66 -6.57
N THR A 121 -8.02 18.30 -5.49
CA THR A 121 -8.71 17.62 -4.37
C THR A 121 -9.96 16.87 -4.81
N GLN A 122 -10.69 17.36 -5.82
CA GLN A 122 -11.87 16.65 -6.32
C GLN A 122 -11.46 15.35 -7.03
N VAL A 123 -10.41 15.38 -7.84
CA VAL A 123 -9.85 14.18 -8.49
C VAL A 123 -9.36 13.19 -7.44
N CYS A 124 -8.64 13.65 -6.40
CA CYS A 124 -8.16 12.79 -5.31
C CYS A 124 -9.32 12.13 -4.55
N LEU A 125 -10.33 12.90 -4.14
CA LEU A 125 -11.49 12.37 -3.42
C LEU A 125 -12.32 11.42 -4.28
N MET A 126 -12.49 11.71 -5.57
CA MET A 126 -13.23 10.85 -6.50
C MET A 126 -12.49 9.54 -6.76
N SER A 127 -11.16 9.61 -6.95
CA SER A 127 -10.31 8.42 -7.08
C SER A 127 -10.37 7.57 -5.83
N ALA A 128 -10.24 8.17 -4.65
CA ALA A 128 -10.35 7.49 -3.36
C ALA A 128 -11.71 6.80 -3.19
N SER A 129 -12.79 7.50 -3.51
CA SER A 129 -14.15 6.96 -3.44
C SER A 129 -14.35 5.79 -4.40
N THR A 130 -13.83 5.91 -5.62
CA THR A 130 -13.93 4.87 -6.66
C THR A 130 -13.17 3.62 -6.26
N VAL A 131 -11.93 3.76 -5.78
CA VAL A 131 -11.15 2.62 -5.28
C VAL A 131 -11.84 1.96 -4.08
N ALA A 132 -12.37 2.75 -3.15
CA ALA A 132 -13.05 2.23 -1.98
C ALA A 132 -14.33 1.43 -2.33
N LYS A 133 -15.07 1.81 -3.39
CA LYS A 133 -16.23 1.03 -3.90
C LYS A 133 -15.87 -0.39 -4.30
N HIS A 134 -14.65 -0.60 -4.80
CA HIS A 134 -14.18 -1.91 -5.24
C HIS A 134 -13.67 -2.79 -4.09
N LYS A 135 -14.02 -2.46 -2.83
CA LYS A 135 -13.60 -3.15 -1.59
C LYS A 135 -12.07 -3.14 -1.39
N CYS A 136 -11.39 -2.16 -1.97
CA CYS A 136 -9.98 -1.91 -1.73
C CYS A 136 -9.82 -0.94 -0.55
N SER A 137 -8.77 -1.13 0.24
CA SER A 137 -8.41 -0.20 1.32
C SER A 137 -7.69 1.02 0.76
N VAL A 138 -8.11 2.21 1.17
CA VAL A 138 -7.54 3.50 0.73
C VAL A 138 -7.01 4.27 1.93
N ILE A 139 -5.78 4.77 1.81
CA ILE A 139 -5.22 5.74 2.74
C ILE A 139 -5.25 7.10 2.06
N TYR A 140 -5.93 8.08 2.68
CA TYR A 140 -5.98 9.46 2.21
C TYR A 140 -5.18 10.36 3.15
N LEU A 141 -4.11 10.97 2.65
CA LEU A 141 -3.31 11.94 3.41
C LEU A 141 -3.68 13.35 2.98
N ASP A 142 -4.32 14.10 3.88
CA ASP A 142 -4.75 15.47 3.64
C ASP A 142 -3.83 16.47 4.35
N THR A 143 -3.11 17.25 3.55
CA THR A 143 -2.24 18.33 4.05
C THR A 143 -2.93 19.70 4.02
N GLY A 144 -4.08 19.80 3.36
CA GLY A 144 -4.78 21.06 3.08
C GLY A 144 -6.03 21.29 3.92
N ASN A 145 -6.36 20.37 4.84
CA ASN A 145 -7.65 20.35 5.55
C ASN A 145 -8.86 20.43 4.60
N SER A 146 -8.73 19.71 3.48
CA SER A 146 -9.64 19.74 2.35
C SER A 146 -10.38 18.41 2.17
N PHE A 147 -10.13 17.42 3.01
CA PHE A 147 -10.88 16.17 3.05
C PHE A 147 -12.33 16.41 3.49
N SER A 148 -13.29 15.67 2.92
CA SER A 148 -14.71 15.81 3.24
C SER A 148 -15.43 14.46 3.13
N PRO A 149 -15.86 13.87 4.26
CA PRO A 149 -16.65 12.64 4.26
C PRO A 149 -17.96 12.75 3.46
N GLN A 150 -18.59 13.93 3.47
CA GLN A 150 -19.82 14.18 2.74
C GLN A 150 -19.60 14.08 1.23
N ARG A 151 -18.47 14.57 0.71
CA ARG A 151 -18.10 14.41 -0.70
C ARG A 151 -17.77 12.96 -1.04
N ILE A 152 -17.07 12.24 -0.16
CA ILE A 152 -16.84 10.80 -0.33
C ILE A 152 -18.19 10.06 -0.43
N ALA A 153 -19.09 10.25 0.53
CA ALA A 153 -20.42 9.63 0.51
C ALA A 153 -21.21 9.99 -0.76
N HIS A 154 -21.11 11.24 -1.21
CA HIS A 154 -21.73 11.67 -2.47
C HIS A 154 -21.17 10.93 -3.67
N PHE A 155 -19.84 10.87 -3.85
CA PHE A 155 -19.21 10.12 -4.93
C PHE A 155 -19.51 8.63 -4.84
N VAL A 156 -19.67 8.09 -3.62
CA VAL A 156 -20.07 6.69 -3.45
C VAL A 156 -21.51 6.45 -3.90
N GLY A 157 -22.44 7.29 -3.46
CA GLY A 157 -23.88 7.18 -3.72
C GLY A 157 -24.31 7.47 -5.17
N GLN A 158 -23.46 8.05 -6.02
CA GLN A 158 -23.79 8.30 -7.44
C GLN A 158 -23.94 7.02 -8.30
N SER A 159 -23.72 5.81 -7.75
CA SER A 159 -23.82 4.55 -8.51
C SER A 159 -25.06 3.69 -8.20
N SER A 160 -25.99 4.18 -7.39
CA SER A 160 -27.24 3.46 -7.06
C SER A 160 -28.32 4.41 -6.51
N ASP A 161 -29.59 4.06 -6.70
CA ASP A 161 -30.80 4.82 -6.32
C ASP A 161 -30.93 5.07 -4.79
N TYR A 162 -30.08 5.91 -4.22
CA TYR A 162 -30.04 6.19 -2.76
C TYR A 162 -30.56 7.58 -2.35
N PHE A 163 -31.06 8.39 -3.27
CA PHE A 163 -31.65 9.69 -2.92
C PHE A 163 -33.16 9.58 -2.65
N SER A 164 -33.50 9.09 -1.45
CA SER A 164 -34.79 9.39 -0.83
C SER A 164 -34.59 9.98 0.58
N GLY A 165 -34.58 11.31 0.67
CA GLY A 165 -34.66 12.04 1.94
C GLY A 165 -33.32 12.60 2.46
N ASN A 166 -33.39 13.77 3.12
CA ASN A 166 -32.28 14.59 3.63
C ASN A 166 -31.45 13.95 4.77
N GLN A 167 -31.22 12.63 4.76
CA GLN A 167 -30.33 11.96 5.70
C GLN A 167 -29.38 11.05 4.94
N VAL A 168 -28.08 11.35 5.01
CA VAL A 168 -27.03 10.41 4.62
C VAL A 168 -26.97 9.36 5.73
N THR A 169 -27.70 8.27 5.61
CA THR A 169 -27.40 7.06 6.36
C THR A 169 -26.08 6.51 5.82
N LEU A 170 -25.03 6.59 6.63
CA LEU A 170 -23.81 5.82 6.38
C LEU A 170 -24.18 4.35 6.56
N ASP A 171 -24.59 3.69 5.47
CA ASP A 171 -24.89 2.26 5.48
C ASP A 171 -23.67 1.44 5.94
N SER A 172 -23.92 0.19 6.34
CA SER A 172 -22.89 -0.77 6.76
C SER A 172 -21.73 -0.92 5.78
N ASP A 173 -21.96 -0.60 4.50
CA ASP A 173 -20.96 -0.69 3.42
C ASP A 173 -20.02 0.53 3.38
N LEU A 174 -20.43 1.67 3.93
CA LEU A 174 -19.65 2.91 4.01
C LEU A 174 -18.88 3.05 5.33
N LEU A 175 -19.36 2.40 6.39
CA LEU A 175 -18.74 2.44 7.72
C LEU A 175 -17.25 2.01 7.71
N PRO A 176 -16.80 0.97 6.99
CA PRO A 176 -15.39 0.58 6.95
C PRO A 176 -14.48 1.63 6.30
N ILE A 177 -14.98 2.31 5.26
CA ILE A 177 -14.25 3.34 4.49
C ILE A 177 -14.04 4.59 5.37
N VAL A 178 -15.08 4.99 6.11
CA VAL A 178 -15.03 6.16 6.99
C VAL A 178 -14.26 5.85 8.28
N TRP A 179 -14.49 4.71 8.92
CA TRP A 179 -13.77 4.33 10.16
C TRP A 179 -12.26 4.20 9.97
N SER A 180 -11.81 3.63 8.84
CA SER A 180 -10.39 3.52 8.50
C SER A 180 -9.67 4.86 8.38
N LEU A 181 -10.38 5.94 8.06
CA LEU A 181 -9.82 7.28 7.89
C LEU A 181 -9.79 8.08 9.20
N PHE A 182 -10.65 7.75 10.17
CA PHE A 182 -10.82 8.52 11.40
C PHE A 182 -10.19 7.90 12.65
N ASP A 183 -10.15 6.57 12.79
CA ASP A 183 -9.63 5.93 14.00
C ASP A 183 -8.44 4.98 13.72
N ASN A 184 -7.33 5.28 14.40
CA ASN A 184 -6.12 4.47 14.58
C ASN A 184 -5.08 4.48 13.44
N TRP A 185 -4.24 5.52 13.46
CA TRP A 185 -2.80 5.38 13.21
C TRP A 185 -2.19 4.42 14.26
N SER A 186 -2.28 3.12 14.02
CA SER A 186 -1.38 2.14 14.63
C SER A 186 -0.54 1.52 13.52
N TYR A 187 0.78 1.53 13.70
CA TYR A 187 1.78 1.00 12.76
C TYR A 187 1.49 -0.42 12.24
N ASN A 188 0.67 -1.21 12.96
CA ASN A 188 0.28 -2.57 12.59
C ASN A 188 -0.73 -2.68 11.44
N CYS A 189 -1.38 -1.60 10.99
CA CYS A 189 -2.36 -1.70 9.90
C CYS A 189 -1.71 -1.93 8.52
N PHE A 190 -0.46 -1.48 8.32
CA PHE A 190 0.23 -1.58 7.02
C PHE A 190 0.63 -3.02 6.64
N LEU A 191 0.80 -3.91 7.62
CA LEU A 191 1.41 -5.23 7.40
C LEU A 191 0.42 -6.33 6.99
N ASN A 192 -0.89 -6.13 7.16
CA ASN A 192 -1.90 -7.17 6.95
C ASN A 192 -2.74 -7.04 5.67
N TYR A 193 -2.56 -5.98 4.87
CA TYR A 193 -3.24 -5.88 3.57
C TYR A 193 -2.23 -5.57 2.46
N PRO A 194 -1.87 -6.55 1.62
CA PRO A 194 -0.86 -6.38 0.57
C PRO A 194 -1.29 -5.44 -0.57
N SER A 195 -2.49 -4.85 -0.52
CA SER A 195 -3.08 -4.04 -1.60
C SER A 195 -3.63 -2.70 -1.08
N PHE A 196 -2.90 -2.02 -0.18
CA PHE A 196 -3.23 -0.65 0.18
C PHE A 196 -2.91 0.31 -0.97
N ARG A 197 -3.82 1.25 -1.23
CA ARG A 197 -3.60 2.33 -2.21
C ARG A 197 -3.53 3.67 -1.48
N LEU A 198 -2.44 4.40 -1.69
CA LEU A 198 -2.18 5.69 -1.05
C LEU A 198 -2.55 6.83 -2.02
N ILE A 199 -3.42 7.73 -1.57
CA ILE A 199 -3.70 9.00 -2.25
C ILE A 199 -3.22 10.12 -1.34
N VAL A 200 -2.36 10.98 -1.86
CA VAL A 200 -1.81 12.13 -1.13
C VAL A 200 -2.31 13.41 -1.79
N ASP A 201 -2.98 14.26 -1.01
CA ASP A 201 -3.39 15.58 -1.45
C ASP A 201 -2.43 16.63 -0.90
N PHE A 202 -1.59 17.16 -1.79
CA PHE A 202 -0.70 18.28 -1.48
C PHE A 202 -1.38 19.61 -1.77
N TYR A 203 -1.60 20.39 -0.71
CA TYR A 203 -1.97 21.79 -0.87
C TYR A 203 -0.71 22.62 -1.13
N ARG A 204 -0.29 22.75 -2.39
CA ARG A 204 0.80 23.65 -2.78
C ARG A 204 0.22 24.93 -3.38
N THR A 205 0.26 26.01 -2.60
CA THR A 205 0.13 27.38 -3.09
C THR A 205 1.47 27.81 -3.67
N TYR A 206 1.52 28.08 -4.97
CA TYR A 206 2.55 28.94 -5.57
C TYR A 206 1.98 30.34 -5.71
#